data_AF-N0ASC9-F1
#
_entry.id   AF-N0ASC9-F1
#
_cell.length_a   1.000
_cell.length_b   1.000
_cell.length_c   1.000
_cell.angle_alpha   90.00
_cell.angle_beta   90.00
_cell.angle_gamma   90.00
#
_symmetry.space_group_name_H-M   'P 1'
#
loop_
_entity.id
_entity.type
_entity.pdbx_description
1 polymer ?
#
loop_
_entity_poly.entity_id
_entity_poly.type
_entity_poly.pdbx_seq_one_letter_code
_entity_poly.pdbx_strand_id
1 'polypeptide(L)'
;MGPSLISIFQATESAPELLQSMKDIATLSGVLSELGSQSSFQSPIEILRFLKIIQLINEAALGLDDPIDNAETVYYRYRNRYRDPEPPSKKRVEQVINVLVKYNWISKQSRQIKMRDTGKRMMDALIRLANDAMAYYMNDDIGRSLFQARRDADLSEAYDDRGISGGNKIASMIRNVEDAIQLMKERELEMLADRNALPQLELIHQLMQELEEKIQERFRQFQTLEESLVLSNLMQKGTASLAEGTNLSLGMINKYLKFTHMQKTPLSSTIQPEKVREFIVKMFDPPLDSDIPNVYQLFSFMEQGQYEDEARDGLWMPVKFAAPISPIAIDEAVNFLETYEPVVMPFDDPEEEVEYESEHILEQELNEIMGESQWLMTKSMIETAAIEAFLEEHEAAPMEQVVIEATSTKWSDAVNAVTAIAALVGNKKITISNPTEKIDIPKYERSWEWMNSDDGKNIIRKRNARREQSE
;
A
#
# COMPACT_ATOMS: atom_id res chain seq x y z
N MET A 1 4.16 -23.27 -39.46
CA MET A 1 3.43 -23.53 -38.20
C MET A 1 2.57 -22.31 -37.94
N GLY A 2 1.25 -22.42 -38.07
CA GLY A 2 0.35 -21.29 -37.86
C GLY A 2 0.28 -20.93 -36.37
N PRO A 3 0.03 -19.66 -36.02
CA PRO A 3 -0.15 -19.25 -34.63
C PRO A 3 -1.31 -20.05 -34.06
N SER A 4 -1.05 -20.85 -33.01
CA SER A 4 -2.11 -21.49 -32.26
C SER A 4 -3.00 -20.38 -31.70
N LEU A 5 -4.23 -20.28 -32.22
CA LEU A 5 -5.26 -19.44 -31.63
C LEU A 5 -5.28 -19.74 -30.13
N ILE A 6 -5.08 -18.70 -29.32
CA ILE A 6 -5.21 -18.79 -27.86
C ILE A 6 -6.67 -19.21 -27.60
N SER A 7 -6.89 -20.51 -27.39
CA SER A 7 -8.20 -21.02 -27.09
C SER A 7 -8.59 -20.55 -25.69
N ILE A 8 -9.79 -19.98 -25.57
CA ILE A 8 -10.36 -19.53 -24.29
C ILE A 8 -10.52 -20.72 -23.32
N PHE A 9 -10.63 -21.95 -23.85
CA PHE A 9 -10.71 -23.18 -23.07
C PHE A 9 -9.70 -24.22 -23.55
N GLN A 10 -9.02 -24.88 -22.62
CA GLN A 10 -8.12 -26.01 -22.91
C GLN A 10 -8.87 -27.34 -23.04
N ALA A 11 -10.20 -27.34 -22.96
CA ALA A 11 -11.05 -28.54 -23.00
C ALA A 11 -11.63 -28.79 -24.41
N THR A 12 -11.79 -30.08 -24.77
CA THR A 12 -12.47 -30.51 -26.01
C THR A 12 -13.94 -30.12 -26.03
N GLU A 13 -14.49 -29.83 -27.22
CA GLU A 13 -15.87 -29.33 -27.42
C GLU A 13 -16.97 -30.22 -26.82
N SER A 14 -16.72 -31.52 -26.70
CA SER A 14 -17.64 -32.51 -26.12
C SER A 14 -17.51 -32.69 -24.61
N ALA A 15 -16.61 -31.95 -23.95
CA ALA A 15 -16.41 -32.06 -22.52
C ALA A 15 -17.68 -31.62 -21.77
N PRO A 16 -18.17 -32.40 -20.80
CA PRO A 16 -19.39 -32.08 -20.05
C PRO A 16 -19.26 -30.75 -19.29
N GLU A 17 -18.06 -30.37 -18.87
CA GLU A 17 -17.75 -29.11 -18.21
C GLU A 17 -17.98 -27.92 -19.15
N LEU A 18 -17.49 -28.03 -20.39
CA LEU A 18 -17.65 -26.98 -21.40
C LEU A 18 -19.12 -26.78 -21.77
N LEU A 19 -19.86 -27.89 -21.96
CA LEU A 19 -21.30 -27.84 -22.22
C LEU A 19 -22.07 -27.18 -21.07
N GLN A 20 -21.68 -27.43 -19.82
CA GLN A 20 -22.28 -26.78 -18.67
C GLN A 20 -21.94 -25.28 -18.61
N SER A 21 -20.70 -24.89 -18.88
CA SER A 21 -20.29 -23.49 -18.96
C SER A 21 -21.02 -22.73 -20.08
N MET A 22 -21.19 -23.35 -21.26
CA MET A 22 -21.94 -22.75 -22.36
C MET A 22 -23.42 -22.57 -22.02
N LYS A 23 -24.04 -23.55 -21.33
CA LYS A 23 -25.41 -23.41 -20.82
C LYS A 23 -25.52 -22.27 -19.82
N ASP A 24 -24.59 -22.16 -18.89
CA ASP A 24 -24.55 -21.09 -17.90
C ASP A 24 -24.48 -19.71 -18.59
N ILE A 25 -23.58 -19.52 -19.56
CA ILE A 25 -23.49 -18.30 -20.39
C ILE A 25 -24.79 -18.03 -21.14
N ALA A 26 -25.44 -19.06 -21.72
CA ALA A 26 -26.71 -18.90 -22.41
C ALA A 26 -27.83 -18.46 -21.45
N THR A 27 -27.89 -19.01 -20.24
CA THR A 27 -28.88 -18.56 -19.23
C THR A 27 -28.62 -17.14 -18.77
N LEU A 28 -27.36 -16.74 -18.59
CA LEU A 28 -26.97 -15.37 -18.27
C LEU A 28 -27.38 -14.39 -19.37
N SER A 29 -27.07 -14.72 -20.63
CA SER A 29 -27.49 -13.92 -21.78
C SER A 29 -29.01 -13.78 -21.85
N GLY A 30 -29.76 -14.84 -21.53
CA GLY A 30 -31.21 -14.81 -21.48
C GLY A 30 -31.75 -13.88 -20.40
N VAL A 31 -31.21 -13.96 -19.18
CA VAL A 31 -31.57 -13.07 -18.07
C VAL A 31 -31.29 -11.60 -18.43
N LEU A 32 -30.10 -11.30 -18.94
CA LEU A 32 -29.71 -9.94 -19.32
C LEU A 32 -30.55 -9.39 -20.48
N SER A 33 -30.82 -10.22 -21.51
CA SER A 33 -31.65 -9.81 -22.65
C SER A 33 -33.09 -9.52 -22.25
N GLU A 34 -33.67 -10.29 -21.34
CA GLU A 34 -35.07 -10.12 -20.92
C GLU A 34 -35.25 -8.98 -19.91
N LEU A 35 -34.19 -8.66 -19.16
CA LEU A 35 -34.15 -7.48 -18.31
C LEU A 35 -33.82 -6.21 -19.10
N GLY A 36 -33.17 -6.34 -20.28
CA GLY A 36 -32.70 -5.25 -21.13
C GLY A 36 -33.51 -4.95 -22.39
N SER A 37 -34.62 -5.66 -22.63
CA SER A 37 -35.58 -5.31 -23.67
C SER A 37 -36.40 -4.05 -23.36
N GLN A 38 -36.25 -3.50 -22.16
CA GLN A 38 -36.67 -2.16 -21.78
C GLN A 38 -35.38 -1.36 -21.55
N SER A 39 -35.35 -0.07 -21.89
CA SER A 39 -34.23 0.90 -21.80
C SER A 39 -33.39 0.92 -20.49
N SER A 40 -33.64 0.01 -19.56
CA SER A 40 -33.00 -0.23 -18.27
C SER A 40 -31.50 -0.47 -18.30
N PHE A 41 -30.89 -1.10 -19.31
CA PHE A 41 -29.42 -1.26 -19.32
C PHE A 41 -28.66 -0.08 -19.94
N GLN A 42 -29.37 0.95 -20.42
CA GLN A 42 -28.73 2.20 -20.86
C GLN A 42 -28.44 3.14 -19.68
N SER A 43 -29.03 2.89 -18.51
CA SER A 43 -28.81 3.68 -17.30
C SER A 43 -28.02 2.87 -16.25
N PRO A 44 -26.81 3.30 -15.86
CA PRO A 44 -26.00 2.61 -14.85
C PRO A 44 -26.74 2.36 -13.53
N ILE A 45 -27.69 3.24 -13.17
CA ILE A 45 -28.47 3.14 -11.92
C ILE A 45 -29.35 1.89 -11.90
N GLU A 46 -29.91 1.50 -13.04
CA GLU A 46 -30.82 0.35 -13.15
C GLU A 46 -30.04 -0.97 -13.09
N ILE A 47 -28.83 -0.98 -13.64
CA ILE A 47 -27.89 -2.11 -13.48
C ILE A 47 -27.50 -2.27 -12.02
N LEU A 48 -27.18 -1.16 -11.33
CA LEU A 48 -26.85 -1.18 -9.90
C LEU A 48 -28.03 -1.67 -9.05
N ARG A 49 -29.26 -1.23 -9.34
CA ARG A 49 -30.50 -1.70 -8.69
C ARG A 49 -30.68 -3.20 -8.87
N PHE A 50 -30.47 -3.71 -10.08
CA PHE A 50 -30.53 -5.14 -10.36
C PHE A 50 -29.47 -5.94 -9.59
N LEU A 51 -28.22 -5.49 -9.58
CA LEU A 51 -27.13 -6.12 -8.83
C LEU A 51 -27.41 -6.15 -7.31
N LYS A 52 -27.96 -5.07 -6.75
CA LYS A 52 -28.39 -5.00 -5.35
C LYS A 52 -29.53 -5.97 -5.04
N ILE A 53 -30.50 -6.15 -5.95
CA ILE A 53 -31.55 -7.16 -5.79
C ILE A 53 -30.96 -8.58 -5.80
N ILE A 54 -30.03 -8.86 -6.72
CA ILE A 54 -29.30 -10.13 -6.75
C ILE A 54 -28.54 -10.35 -5.43
N GLN A 55 -27.85 -9.34 -4.93
CA GLN A 55 -27.08 -9.43 -3.69
C GLN A 55 -27.97 -9.82 -2.51
N LEU A 56 -29.15 -9.20 -2.35
CA LEU A 56 -30.10 -9.57 -1.29
C LEU A 56 -30.55 -11.04 -1.39
N ILE A 57 -30.80 -11.53 -2.61
CA ILE A 57 -31.19 -12.92 -2.84
C ILE A 57 -30.03 -13.87 -2.53
N ASN A 58 -28.81 -13.47 -2.91
CA ASN A 58 -27.60 -14.25 -2.66
C ASN A 58 -27.35 -14.39 -1.16
N GLU A 59 -27.36 -13.27 -0.42
CA GLU A 59 -27.16 -13.25 1.04
C GLU A 59 -28.21 -14.09 1.79
N ALA A 60 -29.49 -13.98 1.43
CA ALA A 60 -30.54 -14.76 2.07
C ALA A 60 -30.42 -16.27 1.80
N ALA A 61 -30.00 -16.67 0.59
CA ALA A 61 -29.82 -18.08 0.27
C ALA A 61 -28.55 -18.70 0.89
N LEU A 62 -27.57 -17.86 1.20
CA LEU A 62 -26.39 -18.24 1.97
C LEU A 62 -26.69 -18.32 3.48
N GLY A 63 -27.87 -17.83 3.91
CA GLY A 63 -28.30 -17.76 5.31
C GLY A 63 -27.71 -16.57 6.07
N LEU A 64 -27.12 -15.58 5.37
CA LEU A 64 -26.54 -14.38 5.97
C LEU A 64 -27.63 -13.42 6.45
N ASP A 65 -28.82 -13.57 5.88
CA ASP A 65 -30.01 -12.81 6.18
C ASP A 65 -31.22 -13.76 6.24
N ASP A 66 -32.34 -13.27 6.78
CA ASP A 66 -33.55 -14.06 6.96
C ASP A 66 -34.05 -14.66 5.62
N PRO A 67 -34.74 -15.81 5.62
CA PRO A 67 -35.41 -16.35 4.44
C PRO A 67 -36.23 -15.31 3.66
N ILE A 68 -36.15 -15.35 2.32
CA ILE A 68 -37.02 -14.52 1.46
C ILE A 68 -38.28 -15.31 1.14
N ASP A 69 -39.42 -14.88 1.67
CA ASP A 69 -40.70 -15.53 1.44
C ASP A 69 -41.28 -15.21 0.05
N ASN A 70 -41.20 -13.94 -0.36
CA ASN A 70 -41.82 -13.46 -1.59
C ASN A 70 -41.13 -12.19 -2.15
N ALA A 71 -41.64 -11.72 -3.30
CA ALA A 71 -41.13 -10.52 -3.97
C ALA A 71 -41.31 -9.22 -3.16
N GLU A 72 -42.32 -9.15 -2.29
CA GLU A 72 -42.52 -8.00 -1.41
C GLU A 72 -41.44 -7.93 -0.34
N THR A 73 -41.02 -9.08 0.23
CA THR A 73 -39.91 -9.15 1.18
C THR A 73 -38.64 -8.54 0.57
N VAL A 74 -38.33 -8.87 -0.69
CA VAL A 74 -37.19 -8.30 -1.42
C VAL A 74 -37.33 -6.79 -1.59
N TYR A 75 -38.52 -6.30 -1.97
CA TYR A 75 -38.78 -4.88 -2.12
C TYR A 75 -38.59 -4.08 -0.83
N TYR A 76 -39.15 -4.55 0.28
CA TYR A 76 -39.02 -3.85 1.57
C TYR A 76 -37.60 -3.91 2.12
N ARG A 77 -36.88 -5.03 1.95
CA ARG A 77 -35.46 -5.11 2.33
C ARG A 77 -34.59 -4.17 1.50
N TYR A 78 -34.83 -4.08 0.19
CA TYR A 78 -34.12 -3.14 -0.66
C TYR A 78 -34.27 -1.71 -0.15
N ARG A 79 -35.50 -1.28 0.14
CA ARG A 79 -35.81 0.07 0.60
C ARG A 79 -35.21 0.39 1.97
N ASN A 80 -35.17 -0.60 2.86
CA ASN A 80 -34.63 -0.41 4.22
C ASN A 80 -33.11 -0.37 4.23
N ARG A 81 -32.45 -1.17 3.37
CA ARG A 81 -30.98 -1.31 3.37
C ARG A 81 -30.28 -0.27 2.51
N TYR A 82 -30.82 0.00 1.32
CA TYR A 82 -30.20 0.91 0.38
C TYR A 82 -30.88 2.28 0.43
N ARG A 83 -30.10 3.34 0.71
CA ARG A 83 -30.53 4.74 0.62
C ARG A 83 -30.61 5.17 -0.85
N ASP A 84 -31.54 4.58 -1.60
CA ASP A 84 -31.84 4.90 -3.00
C ASP A 84 -32.95 5.97 -3.05
N PRO A 85 -32.72 7.16 -3.65
CA PRO A 85 -33.75 8.20 -3.76
C PRO A 85 -34.95 7.77 -4.64
N GLU A 86 -34.74 6.82 -5.55
CA GLU A 86 -35.79 6.29 -6.43
C GLU A 86 -35.76 4.75 -6.43
N PRO A 87 -36.23 4.08 -5.36
CA PRO A 87 -36.17 2.62 -5.27
C PRO A 87 -37.02 1.95 -6.38
N PRO A 88 -36.62 0.75 -6.84
CA PRO A 88 -37.34 0.03 -7.89
C PRO A 88 -38.77 -0.28 -7.42
N SER A 89 -39.75 -0.06 -8.29
CA SER A 89 -41.17 -0.34 -7.97
C SER A 89 -41.40 -1.84 -7.64
N LYS A 90 -42.43 -2.15 -6.85
CA LYS A 90 -42.83 -3.54 -6.55
C LYS A 90 -42.98 -4.39 -7.81
N LYS A 91 -43.61 -3.84 -8.86
CA LYS A 91 -43.78 -4.51 -10.16
C LYS A 91 -42.45 -4.86 -10.82
N ARG A 92 -41.45 -3.97 -10.69
CA ARG A 92 -40.11 -4.19 -11.24
C ARG A 92 -39.38 -5.29 -10.49
N VAL A 93 -39.45 -5.32 -9.16
CA VAL A 93 -38.86 -6.40 -8.34
C VAL A 93 -39.52 -7.74 -8.67
N GLU A 94 -40.84 -7.77 -8.83
CA GLU A 94 -41.57 -8.96 -9.25
C GLU A 94 -41.18 -9.44 -10.65
N GLN A 95 -41.01 -8.52 -11.60
CA GLN A 95 -40.48 -8.84 -12.94
C GLN A 95 -39.10 -9.48 -12.86
N VAL A 96 -38.17 -8.90 -12.07
CA VAL A 96 -36.82 -9.47 -11.86
C VAL A 96 -36.92 -10.90 -11.32
N ILE A 97 -37.73 -11.13 -10.28
CA ILE A 97 -37.92 -12.45 -9.69
C ILE A 97 -38.51 -13.44 -10.72
N ASN A 98 -39.50 -13.03 -11.51
CA ASN A 98 -40.11 -13.90 -12.52
C ASN A 98 -39.11 -14.28 -13.61
N VAL A 99 -38.24 -13.36 -14.03
CA VAL A 99 -37.15 -13.64 -14.97
C VAL A 99 -36.15 -14.64 -14.36
N LEU A 100 -35.74 -14.43 -13.10
CA LEU A 100 -34.85 -15.35 -12.40
C LEU A 100 -35.45 -16.76 -12.23
N VAL A 101 -36.77 -16.86 -12.04
CA VAL A 101 -37.49 -18.14 -12.02
C VAL A 101 -37.49 -18.80 -13.41
N LYS A 102 -37.79 -18.03 -14.47
CA LYS A 102 -37.84 -18.52 -15.85
C LYS A 102 -36.52 -19.15 -16.30
N TYR A 103 -35.39 -18.56 -15.92
CA TYR A 103 -34.05 -19.07 -16.25
C TYR A 103 -33.48 -20.04 -15.19
N ASN A 104 -34.30 -20.55 -14.27
CA ASN A 104 -33.91 -21.51 -13.23
C ASN A 104 -32.80 -21.03 -12.27
N TRP A 105 -32.63 -19.72 -12.10
CA TRP A 105 -31.68 -19.20 -11.10
C TRP A 105 -32.24 -19.32 -9.69
N ILE A 106 -33.55 -19.10 -9.56
CA ILE A 106 -34.29 -19.28 -8.31
C ILE A 106 -35.50 -20.19 -8.53
N SER A 107 -35.98 -20.79 -7.44
CA SER A 107 -37.20 -21.57 -7.40
C SER A 107 -38.17 -20.97 -6.40
N LYS A 108 -39.42 -20.80 -6.81
CA LYS A 108 -40.50 -20.31 -5.95
C LYS A 108 -41.20 -21.52 -5.35
N GLN A 109 -40.88 -21.86 -4.10
CA GLN A 109 -41.67 -22.81 -3.31
C GLN A 109 -42.78 -22.05 -2.58
N SER A 110 -43.84 -22.75 -2.15
CA SER A 110 -45.07 -22.16 -1.59
C SER A 110 -44.86 -21.23 -0.38
N ARG A 111 -43.68 -21.26 0.25
CA ARG A 111 -43.31 -20.43 1.40
C ARG A 111 -41.96 -19.74 1.29
N GLN A 112 -41.16 -19.98 0.25
CA GLN A 112 -39.81 -19.44 0.19
C GLN A 112 -39.27 -19.39 -1.24
N ILE A 113 -38.50 -18.34 -1.55
CA ILE A 113 -37.64 -18.29 -2.71
C ILE A 113 -36.32 -18.98 -2.36
N LYS A 114 -36.01 -20.08 -3.05
CA LYS A 114 -34.75 -20.82 -2.89
C LYS A 114 -33.89 -20.66 -4.12
N MET A 115 -32.62 -20.29 -3.94
CA MET A 115 -31.65 -20.23 -5.02
C MET A 115 -31.23 -21.62 -5.48
N ARG A 116 -31.13 -21.83 -6.80
CA ARG A 116 -30.61 -23.06 -7.41
C ARG A 116 -29.11 -22.95 -7.69
N ASP A 117 -28.44 -24.07 -7.91
CA ASP A 117 -26.98 -24.09 -8.11
C ASP A 117 -26.52 -23.26 -9.31
N THR A 118 -27.28 -23.27 -10.42
CA THR A 118 -27.02 -22.38 -11.57
C THR A 118 -27.14 -20.90 -11.16
N GLY A 119 -28.15 -20.55 -10.36
CA GLY A 119 -28.32 -19.19 -9.84
C GLY A 119 -27.16 -18.76 -8.94
N LYS A 120 -26.70 -19.63 -8.04
CA LYS A 120 -25.54 -19.35 -7.17
C LYS A 120 -24.31 -18.99 -8.00
N ARG A 121 -23.97 -19.82 -8.99
CA ARG A 121 -22.80 -19.57 -9.86
C ARG A 121 -22.93 -18.29 -10.67
N MET A 122 -24.10 -18.05 -11.27
CA MET A 122 -24.30 -16.89 -12.17
C MET A 122 -24.43 -15.57 -11.40
N MET A 123 -25.07 -15.58 -10.24
CA MET A 123 -25.15 -14.40 -9.37
C MET A 123 -23.78 -14.04 -8.81
N ASP A 124 -22.99 -15.02 -8.34
CA ASP A 124 -21.61 -14.78 -7.89
C ASP A 124 -20.72 -14.27 -9.04
N ALA A 125 -20.84 -14.85 -10.24
CA ALA A 125 -20.11 -14.41 -11.42
C ALA A 125 -20.46 -12.97 -11.84
N LEU A 126 -21.75 -12.61 -11.83
CA LEU A 126 -22.21 -11.25 -12.14
C LEU A 126 -21.73 -10.23 -11.10
N ILE A 127 -21.80 -10.60 -9.83
CA ILE A 127 -21.29 -9.77 -8.74
C ILE A 127 -19.77 -9.58 -8.92
N ARG A 128 -19.00 -10.64 -9.16
CA ARG A 128 -17.56 -10.53 -9.44
C ARG A 128 -17.27 -9.62 -10.64
N LEU A 129 -17.92 -9.86 -11.77
CA LEU A 129 -17.74 -9.07 -12.98
C LEU A 129 -18.00 -7.57 -12.74
N ALA A 130 -19.07 -7.23 -12.02
CA ALA A 130 -19.39 -5.84 -11.72
C ALA A 130 -18.32 -5.17 -10.86
N ASN A 131 -17.73 -5.90 -9.91
CA ASN A 131 -16.69 -5.37 -9.05
C ASN A 131 -15.33 -5.32 -9.76
N ASP A 132 -15.01 -6.30 -10.60
CA ASP A 132 -13.81 -6.28 -11.44
C ASP A 132 -13.85 -5.11 -12.44
N ALA A 133 -15.02 -4.84 -13.00
CA ALA A 133 -15.24 -3.67 -13.85
C ALA A 133 -15.10 -2.37 -13.05
N MET A 134 -15.69 -2.27 -11.85
CA MET A 134 -15.56 -1.09 -10.99
C MET A 134 -14.10 -0.84 -10.58
N ALA A 135 -13.38 -1.89 -10.17
CA ALA A 135 -11.97 -1.81 -9.81
C ALA A 135 -11.10 -1.38 -10.98
N TYR A 136 -11.40 -1.84 -12.21
CA TYR A 136 -10.72 -1.41 -13.43
C TYR A 136 -10.88 0.08 -13.72
N TYR A 137 -12.00 0.70 -13.34
CA TYR A 137 -12.25 2.12 -13.60
C TYR A 137 -11.89 3.05 -12.43
N MET A 138 -11.69 2.51 -11.22
CA MET A 138 -11.43 3.33 -10.02
C MET A 138 -9.98 3.32 -9.55
N ASN A 139 -9.19 2.32 -9.90
CA ASN A 139 -7.86 2.12 -9.34
C ASN A 139 -6.82 1.89 -10.44
N ASP A 140 -5.57 2.24 -10.15
CA ASP A 140 -4.42 1.79 -10.93
C ASP A 140 -4.29 0.24 -10.85
N ASP A 141 -3.55 -0.36 -11.78
CA ASP A 141 -3.43 -1.81 -11.94
C ASP A 141 -2.99 -2.53 -10.64
N ILE A 142 -2.13 -1.90 -9.84
CA ILE A 142 -1.70 -2.40 -8.52
C ILE A 142 -2.87 -2.37 -7.52
N GLY A 143 -3.57 -1.24 -7.43
CA GLY A 143 -4.73 -1.09 -6.55
C GLY A 143 -5.85 -2.07 -6.92
N ARG A 144 -6.10 -2.29 -8.21
CA ARG A 144 -7.09 -3.25 -8.71
C ARG A 144 -6.85 -4.66 -8.14
N SER A 145 -5.63 -5.17 -8.22
CA SER A 145 -5.27 -6.50 -7.72
C SER A 145 -5.44 -6.60 -6.20
N LEU A 146 -5.08 -5.55 -5.45
CA LEU A 146 -5.24 -5.51 -3.99
C LEU A 146 -6.70 -5.44 -3.55
N PHE A 147 -7.54 -4.65 -4.22
CA PHE A 147 -8.98 -4.61 -3.93
C PHE A 147 -9.68 -5.94 -4.27
N GLN A 148 -9.24 -6.63 -5.32
CA GLN A 148 -9.72 -7.98 -5.64
C GLN A 148 -9.30 -8.99 -4.57
N ALA A 149 -8.06 -8.93 -4.09
CA ALA A 149 -7.59 -9.74 -2.97
C ALA A 149 -8.41 -9.48 -1.70
N ARG A 150 -8.66 -8.20 -1.35
CA ARG A 150 -9.41 -7.82 -0.14
C ARG A 150 -10.83 -8.37 -0.17
N ARG A 151 -11.47 -8.26 -1.33
CA ARG A 151 -12.80 -8.83 -1.56
C ARG A 151 -12.80 -10.35 -1.45
N ASP A 152 -11.81 -11.02 -2.02
CA ASP A 152 -11.71 -12.47 -1.93
C ASP A 152 -11.49 -12.91 -0.47
N ALA A 153 -10.84 -12.10 0.36
CA ALA A 153 -10.80 -12.28 1.81
C ALA A 153 -12.20 -12.16 2.45
N ASP A 154 -12.95 -11.10 2.12
CA ASP A 154 -14.32 -10.86 2.63
C ASP A 154 -15.31 -11.96 2.20
N LEU A 155 -15.13 -12.49 0.98
CA LEU A 155 -15.91 -13.60 0.46
C LEU A 155 -15.44 -14.93 1.06
N SER A 156 -14.16 -15.14 1.35
CA SER A 156 -13.73 -16.33 2.10
C SER A 156 -14.37 -16.32 3.49
N GLU A 157 -14.38 -15.17 4.17
CA GLU A 157 -15.05 -14.97 5.45
C GLU A 157 -16.53 -15.37 5.42
N ALA A 158 -17.29 -14.83 4.48
CA ALA A 158 -18.73 -15.06 4.44
C ALA A 158 -19.13 -16.49 4.00
N TYR A 159 -18.26 -17.23 3.31
CA TYR A 159 -18.60 -18.51 2.66
C TYR A 159 -17.91 -19.74 3.25
N ASP A 160 -16.67 -19.62 3.75
CA ASP A 160 -15.90 -20.75 4.30
C ASP A 160 -16.36 -21.07 5.73
N ASP A 161 -16.77 -20.06 6.52
CA ASP A 161 -17.36 -20.22 7.87
C ASP A 161 -18.68 -21.03 7.88
N ARG A 162 -19.22 -21.34 6.69
CA ARG A 162 -20.44 -22.14 6.49
C ARG A 162 -20.21 -23.41 5.66
N GLY A 163 -18.95 -23.73 5.34
CA GLY A 163 -18.56 -24.95 4.61
C GLY A 163 -18.96 -24.97 3.13
N ILE A 164 -19.17 -23.82 2.50
CA ILE A 164 -19.71 -23.72 1.13
C ILE A 164 -18.60 -23.45 0.09
N SER A 165 -17.46 -22.93 0.52
CA SER A 165 -16.30 -22.68 -0.33
C SER A 165 -15.06 -23.28 0.34
N GLY A 166 -14.28 -24.05 -0.42
CA GLY A 166 -12.97 -24.56 -0.02
C GLY A 166 -11.86 -23.62 -0.49
N GLY A 167 -10.62 -23.88 -0.08
CA GLY A 167 -9.40 -23.04 -0.22
C GLY A 167 -9.05 -22.40 -1.59
N ASN A 168 -9.89 -22.53 -2.62
CA ASN A 168 -9.81 -21.82 -3.90
C ASN A 168 -9.88 -20.29 -3.74
N LYS A 169 -10.64 -19.75 -2.77
CA LYS A 169 -10.72 -18.29 -2.54
C LYS A 169 -9.42 -17.75 -1.92
N ILE A 170 -8.83 -18.50 -0.99
CA ILE A 170 -7.52 -18.16 -0.41
C ILE A 170 -6.42 -18.23 -1.48
N ALA A 171 -6.46 -19.24 -2.35
CA ALA A 171 -5.50 -19.34 -3.46
C ALA A 171 -5.65 -18.18 -4.46
N SER A 172 -6.89 -17.78 -4.77
CA SER A 172 -7.19 -16.61 -5.62
C SER A 172 -6.67 -15.31 -5.00
N MET A 173 -6.89 -15.13 -3.70
CA MET A 173 -6.39 -13.98 -2.95
C MET A 173 -4.86 -13.91 -2.96
N ILE A 174 -4.17 -15.01 -2.64
CA ILE A 174 -2.70 -15.07 -2.65
C ILE A 174 -2.17 -14.71 -4.04
N ARG A 175 -2.76 -15.27 -5.10
CA ARG A 175 -2.36 -14.97 -6.47
C ARG A 175 -2.51 -13.48 -6.80
N ASN A 176 -3.63 -12.86 -6.41
CA ASN A 176 -3.84 -11.43 -6.65
C ASN A 176 -2.84 -10.56 -5.88
N VAL A 177 -2.41 -10.99 -4.68
CA VAL A 177 -1.34 -10.33 -3.91
C VAL A 177 0.01 -10.49 -4.64
N GLU A 178 0.34 -11.68 -5.13
CA GLU A 178 1.56 -11.91 -5.93
C GLU A 178 1.59 -11.04 -7.20
N ASP A 179 0.48 -10.98 -7.93
CA ASP A 179 0.34 -10.15 -9.12
C ASP A 179 0.52 -8.66 -8.79
N ALA A 180 0.00 -8.20 -7.65
CA ALA A 180 0.21 -6.83 -7.16
C ALA A 180 1.69 -6.56 -6.81
N ILE A 181 2.37 -7.51 -6.15
CA ILE A 181 3.79 -7.40 -5.79
C ILE A 181 4.67 -7.33 -7.04
N GLN A 182 4.37 -8.16 -8.03
CA GLN A 182 5.10 -8.14 -9.29
C GLN A 182 4.95 -6.80 -10.01
N LEU A 183 3.73 -6.26 -10.06
CA LEU A 183 3.48 -4.94 -10.65
C LEU A 183 4.18 -3.81 -9.87
N MET A 184 4.20 -3.86 -8.54
CA MET A 184 4.94 -2.90 -7.70
C MET A 184 6.44 -2.92 -8.01
N LYS A 185 7.04 -4.11 -8.20
CA LYS A 185 8.45 -4.23 -8.59
C LYS A 185 8.73 -3.68 -9.98
N GLU A 186 7.86 -3.98 -10.93
CA GLU A 186 8.02 -3.52 -12.32
C GLU A 186 7.88 -2.01 -12.44
N ARG A 187 6.98 -1.40 -11.67
CA ARG A 187 6.70 0.05 -11.67
C ARG A 187 7.37 0.81 -10.54
N GLU A 188 8.31 0.19 -9.80
CA GLU A 188 8.94 0.82 -8.62
C GLU A 188 9.55 2.19 -8.97
N LEU A 189 10.26 2.26 -10.10
CA LEU A 189 10.89 3.50 -10.58
C LEU A 189 9.87 4.57 -10.99
N GLU A 190 8.80 4.16 -11.67
CA GLU A 190 7.72 5.07 -12.10
C GLU A 190 7.03 5.69 -10.89
N MET A 191 6.71 4.86 -9.88
CA MET A 191 6.08 5.30 -8.65
C MET A 191 7.00 6.20 -7.83
N LEU A 192 8.31 5.91 -7.74
CA LEU A 192 9.25 6.78 -7.02
C LEU A 192 9.54 8.09 -7.76
N ALA A 193 9.30 8.15 -9.07
CA ALA A 193 9.48 9.36 -9.88
C ALA A 193 8.26 10.31 -9.84
N ASP A 194 7.06 9.83 -9.50
CA ASP A 194 5.87 10.68 -9.39
C ASP A 194 5.93 11.57 -8.13
N ARG A 195 5.72 12.87 -8.33
CA ARG A 195 5.75 13.91 -7.28
C ARG A 195 4.62 13.78 -6.26
N ASN A 196 3.56 13.06 -6.61
CA ASN A 196 2.41 12.80 -5.74
C ASN A 196 2.25 11.30 -5.41
N ALA A 197 3.34 10.54 -5.38
CA ALA A 197 3.30 9.10 -5.14
C ALA A 197 2.92 8.71 -3.70
N LEU A 198 3.26 9.55 -2.71
CA LEU A 198 3.12 9.20 -1.30
C LEU A 198 1.69 8.76 -0.90
N PRO A 199 0.60 9.48 -1.24
CA PRO A 199 -0.76 9.03 -0.93
C PRO A 199 -1.12 7.68 -1.57
N GLN A 200 -0.59 7.38 -2.77
CA GLN A 200 -0.83 6.11 -3.45
C GLN A 200 -0.05 4.97 -2.78
N LEU A 201 1.21 5.22 -2.41
CA LEU A 201 2.05 4.26 -1.68
C LEU A 201 1.48 3.96 -0.28
N GLU A 202 0.98 4.96 0.42
CA GLU A 202 0.29 4.79 1.71
C GLU A 202 -0.99 3.95 1.57
N LEU A 203 -1.80 4.22 0.54
CA LEU A 203 -3.01 3.43 0.27
C LEU A 203 -2.65 1.95 -0.01
N ILE A 204 -1.62 1.70 -0.81
CA ILE A 204 -1.12 0.35 -1.11
C ILE A 204 -0.65 -0.35 0.17
N HIS A 205 0.13 0.36 1.01
CA HIS A 205 0.62 -0.18 2.27
C HIS A 205 -0.52 -0.52 3.24
N GLN A 206 -1.52 0.35 3.38
CA GLN A 206 -2.71 0.09 4.19
C GLN A 206 -3.49 -1.13 3.68
N LEU A 207 -3.69 -1.24 2.36
CA LEU A 207 -4.37 -2.40 1.77
C LEU A 207 -3.59 -3.70 2.01
N MET A 208 -2.26 -3.67 1.95
CA MET A 208 -1.41 -4.84 2.26
C MET A 208 -1.51 -5.24 3.74
N GLN A 209 -1.49 -4.27 4.67
CA GLN A 209 -1.67 -4.54 6.10
C GLN A 209 -3.05 -5.12 6.41
N GLU A 210 -4.12 -4.54 5.86
CA GLU A 210 -5.47 -5.07 6.02
C GLU A 210 -5.60 -6.51 5.50
N LEU A 211 -4.94 -6.82 4.37
CA LEU A 211 -4.91 -8.16 3.80
C LEU A 211 -4.12 -9.15 4.66
N GLU A 212 -3.00 -8.71 5.23
CA GLU A 212 -2.18 -9.50 6.13
C GLU A 212 -2.96 -9.90 7.38
N GLU A 213 -3.62 -8.95 8.04
CA GLU A 213 -4.47 -9.22 9.21
C GLU A 213 -5.56 -10.24 8.89
N LYS A 214 -6.30 -10.03 7.80
CA LYS A 214 -7.38 -10.94 7.40
C LYS A 214 -6.89 -12.34 7.06
N ILE A 215 -5.76 -12.46 6.38
CA ILE A 215 -5.17 -13.77 6.04
C ILE A 215 -4.69 -14.49 7.30
N GLN A 216 -4.03 -13.78 8.22
CA GLN A 216 -3.57 -14.36 9.47
C GLN A 216 -4.75 -14.85 10.34
N GLU A 217 -5.84 -14.08 10.40
CA GLU A 217 -7.07 -14.50 11.06
C GLU A 217 -7.63 -15.81 10.47
N ARG A 218 -7.64 -15.92 9.12
CA ARG A 218 -8.10 -17.13 8.44
C ARG A 218 -7.17 -18.32 8.70
N PHE A 219 -5.86 -18.14 8.62
CA PHE A 219 -4.90 -19.20 8.91
C PHE A 219 -5.07 -19.77 10.33
N ARG A 220 -5.37 -18.92 11.32
CA ARG A 220 -5.68 -19.38 12.69
C ARG A 220 -6.94 -20.25 12.76
N GLN A 221 -7.95 -19.98 11.96
CA GLN A 221 -9.16 -20.81 11.90
C GLN A 221 -8.87 -22.18 11.26
N PHE A 222 -8.09 -22.23 10.18
CA PHE A 222 -7.73 -23.47 9.49
C PHE A 222 -6.77 -24.38 10.26
N GLN A 223 -6.01 -23.85 11.24
CA GLN A 223 -5.18 -24.67 12.13
C GLN A 223 -5.98 -25.68 12.98
N THR A 224 -7.30 -25.50 13.12
CA THR A 224 -8.17 -26.37 13.91
C THR A 224 -8.82 -27.52 13.13
N LEU A 225 -8.68 -27.56 11.80
CA LEU A 225 -9.28 -28.55 10.90
C LEU A 225 -8.23 -29.54 10.37
N GLU A 226 -8.60 -30.82 10.23
CA GLU A 226 -7.74 -31.93 9.73
C GLU A 226 -7.23 -31.74 8.28
N GLU A 227 -7.63 -30.67 7.56
CA GLU A 227 -7.18 -30.30 6.21
C GLU A 227 -5.79 -29.61 6.16
N SER A 228 -5.11 -29.49 7.30
CA SER A 228 -3.84 -28.78 7.51
C SER A 228 -2.72 -29.11 6.50
N LEU A 229 -2.61 -30.36 6.02
CA LEU A 229 -1.52 -30.79 5.14
C LEU A 229 -1.63 -30.24 3.70
N VAL A 230 -2.83 -30.07 3.16
CA VAL A 230 -3.03 -29.52 1.80
C VAL A 230 -2.92 -28.00 1.81
N LEU A 231 -3.34 -27.36 2.90
CA LEU A 231 -3.31 -25.91 3.05
C LEU A 231 -1.95 -25.38 3.49
N SER A 232 -1.07 -26.19 4.09
CA SER A 232 0.25 -25.78 4.59
C SER A 232 1.12 -25.06 3.56
N ASN A 233 1.18 -25.59 2.32
CA ASN A 233 1.95 -24.96 1.25
C ASN A 233 1.33 -23.61 0.84
N LEU A 234 0.00 -23.55 0.79
CA LEU A 234 -0.74 -22.33 0.50
C LEU A 234 -0.53 -21.28 1.61
N MET A 235 -0.50 -21.70 2.88
CA MET A 235 -0.23 -20.82 4.02
C MET A 235 1.18 -20.27 3.97
N GLN A 236 2.19 -21.13 3.76
CA GLN A 236 3.58 -20.69 3.63
C GLN A 236 3.73 -19.69 2.49
N LYS A 237 3.13 -19.99 1.33
CA LYS A 237 3.15 -19.11 0.15
C LYS A 237 2.45 -17.78 0.42
N GLY A 238 1.29 -17.80 1.08
CA GLY A 238 0.54 -16.60 1.43
C GLY A 238 1.28 -15.71 2.44
N THR A 239 1.84 -16.31 3.50
CA THR A 239 2.66 -15.56 4.48
C THR A 239 3.90 -14.95 3.83
N ALA A 240 4.59 -15.69 2.96
CA ALA A 240 5.76 -15.16 2.25
C ALA A 240 5.39 -13.99 1.33
N SER A 241 4.32 -14.14 0.54
CA SER A 241 3.87 -13.09 -0.38
C SER A 241 3.45 -11.83 0.39
N LEU A 242 2.71 -11.97 1.50
CA LEU A 242 2.31 -10.83 2.31
C LEU A 242 3.50 -10.11 2.94
N ALA A 243 4.43 -10.86 3.56
CA ALA A 243 5.62 -10.27 4.15
C ALA A 243 6.44 -9.51 3.10
N GLU A 244 6.59 -10.08 1.91
CA GLU A 244 7.25 -9.42 0.79
C GLU A 244 6.52 -8.15 0.34
N GLY A 245 5.19 -8.18 0.23
CA GLY A 245 4.38 -7.02 -0.14
C GLY A 245 4.38 -5.90 0.90
N THR A 246 4.28 -6.24 2.18
CA THR A 246 4.34 -5.29 3.30
C THR A 246 5.73 -4.63 3.36
N ASN A 247 6.80 -5.42 3.24
CA ASN A 247 8.18 -4.90 3.26
C ASN A 247 8.49 -4.05 2.03
N LEU A 248 8.06 -4.48 0.84
CA LEU A 248 8.25 -3.73 -0.40
C LEU A 248 7.52 -2.37 -0.34
N SER A 249 6.25 -2.36 0.07
CA SER A 249 5.48 -1.11 0.18
C SER A 249 6.07 -0.15 1.21
N LEU A 250 6.50 -0.65 2.38
CA LEU A 250 7.16 0.15 3.40
C LEU A 250 8.52 0.70 2.92
N GLY A 251 9.33 -0.16 2.28
CA GLY A 251 10.60 0.23 1.70
C GLY A 251 10.45 1.31 0.62
N MET A 252 9.41 1.23 -0.21
CA MET A 252 9.11 2.28 -1.20
C MET A 252 8.73 3.62 -0.53
N ILE A 253 7.93 3.61 0.52
CA ILE A 253 7.61 4.81 1.32
C ILE A 253 8.90 5.42 1.90
N ASN A 254 9.74 4.60 2.53
CA ASN A 254 10.99 5.07 3.14
C ASN A 254 11.97 5.62 2.09
N LYS A 255 12.09 4.96 0.93
CA LYS A 255 12.92 5.45 -0.19
C LYS A 255 12.40 6.80 -0.69
N TYR A 256 11.09 6.94 -0.89
CA TYR A 256 10.48 8.20 -1.32
C TYR A 256 10.76 9.34 -0.31
N LEU A 257 10.58 9.07 0.99
CA LEU A 257 10.90 10.02 2.06
C LEU A 257 12.39 10.41 2.08
N LYS A 258 13.29 9.44 1.90
CA LYS A 258 14.72 9.72 1.79
C LYS A 258 15.07 10.56 0.58
N PHE A 259 14.47 10.28 -0.58
CA PHE A 259 14.71 11.07 -1.79
C PHE A 259 14.25 12.52 -1.64
N THR A 260 13.08 12.74 -1.06
CA THR A 260 12.59 14.10 -0.75
C THR A 260 13.47 14.82 0.29
N HIS A 261 14.06 14.09 1.25
CA HIS A 261 15.01 14.66 2.22
C HIS A 261 16.40 14.94 1.62
N MET A 262 16.90 14.08 0.71
CA MET A 262 18.17 14.27 0.03
C MET A 262 18.20 15.57 -0.78
N GLN A 263 17.08 15.97 -1.39
CA GLN A 263 16.98 17.25 -2.11
C GLN A 263 17.28 18.48 -1.26
N LYS A 264 17.10 18.37 0.06
CA LYS A 264 17.26 19.49 1.01
C LYS A 264 18.49 19.36 1.88
N THR A 265 19.17 18.22 1.83
CA THR A 265 20.34 17.97 2.66
C THR A 265 21.49 18.86 2.18
N PRO A 266 22.04 19.76 3.03
CA PRO A 266 23.16 20.59 2.65
C PRO A 266 24.39 19.72 2.34
N LEU A 267 25.07 20.02 1.23
CA LEU A 267 26.28 19.31 0.81
C LEU A 267 27.37 19.47 1.88
N SER A 268 27.62 18.40 2.63
CA SER A 268 28.75 18.33 3.55
C SER A 268 30.05 18.11 2.77
N SER A 269 31.09 18.87 3.11
CA SER A 269 32.43 18.75 2.52
C SER A 269 33.23 17.56 3.09
N THR A 270 32.72 16.88 4.12
CA THR A 270 33.43 15.79 4.80
C THR A 270 32.82 14.44 4.43
N ILE A 271 33.47 13.73 3.51
CA ILE A 271 33.07 12.38 3.10
C ILE A 271 33.67 11.37 4.09
N GLN A 272 32.84 10.57 4.75
CA GLN A 272 33.27 9.44 5.58
C GLN A 272 33.47 8.19 4.70
N PRO A 273 34.70 7.75 4.40
CA PRO A 273 34.95 6.71 3.39
C PRO A 273 34.32 5.37 3.72
N GLU A 274 34.28 5.00 4.99
CA GLU A 274 33.69 3.72 5.43
C GLU A 274 32.18 3.68 5.25
N LYS A 275 31.47 4.79 5.49
CA LYS A 275 30.03 4.88 5.22
C LYS A 275 29.72 4.83 3.73
N VAL A 276 30.58 5.43 2.90
CA VAL A 276 30.45 5.34 1.43
C VAL A 276 30.67 3.91 0.96
N ARG A 277 31.66 3.19 1.50
CA ARG A 277 31.87 1.77 1.19
C ARG A 277 30.67 0.92 1.59
N GLU A 278 30.17 1.10 2.82
CA GLU A 278 28.98 0.39 3.30
C GLU A 278 27.76 0.68 2.44
N PHE A 279 27.58 1.94 2.02
CA PHE A 279 26.53 2.35 1.09
C PHE A 279 26.67 1.69 -0.29
N ILE A 280 27.87 1.67 -0.88
CA ILE A 280 28.14 1.00 -2.16
C ILE A 280 27.82 -0.50 -2.07
N VAL A 281 28.27 -1.16 -1.00
CA VAL A 281 28.01 -2.60 -0.80
C VAL A 281 26.50 -2.87 -0.71
N LYS A 282 25.78 -2.10 0.11
CA LYS A 282 24.33 -2.25 0.28
C LYS A 282 23.52 -1.80 -0.94
N MET A 283 24.09 -0.99 -1.84
CA MET A 283 23.46 -0.59 -3.10
C MET A 283 23.50 -1.71 -4.15
N PHE A 284 24.56 -2.52 -4.17
CA PHE A 284 24.70 -3.65 -5.10
C PHE A 284 23.94 -4.90 -4.64
N ASP A 285 23.83 -5.11 -3.34
CA ASP A 285 23.06 -6.22 -2.74
C ASP A 285 22.18 -5.68 -1.59
N PRO A 286 21.06 -5.01 -1.93
CA PRO A 286 20.16 -4.49 -0.92
C PRO A 286 19.41 -5.64 -0.23
N PRO A 287 19.44 -5.75 1.11
CA PRO A 287 18.52 -6.64 1.82
C PRO A 287 17.07 -6.28 1.47
N LEU A 288 16.14 -7.23 1.59
CA LEU A 288 14.73 -7.05 1.21
C LEU A 288 14.06 -5.85 1.91
N ASP A 289 14.53 -5.52 3.12
CA ASP A 289 14.04 -4.41 3.95
C ASP A 289 14.90 -3.15 3.80
N SER A 290 15.71 -3.06 2.75
CA SER A 290 16.66 -1.97 2.59
C SER A 290 15.99 -0.71 2.08
N ASP A 291 16.02 0.31 2.94
CA ASP A 291 15.71 1.69 2.59
C ASP A 291 16.82 2.36 1.77
N ILE A 292 17.82 1.62 1.28
CA ILE A 292 18.92 2.16 0.48
C ILE A 292 18.52 2.09 -0.99
N PRO A 293 18.44 3.23 -1.69
CA PRO A 293 18.07 3.21 -3.09
C PRO A 293 19.18 2.58 -3.94
N ASN A 294 18.76 1.78 -4.92
CA ASN A 294 19.70 1.16 -5.85
C ASN A 294 20.23 2.19 -6.88
N VAL A 295 21.25 1.79 -7.65
CA VAL A 295 21.88 2.62 -8.69
C VAL A 295 20.85 3.23 -9.64
N TYR A 296 19.89 2.43 -10.11
CA TYR A 296 18.86 2.84 -11.07
C TYR A 296 17.86 3.86 -10.46
N GLN A 297 17.51 3.68 -9.19
CA GLN A 297 16.62 4.55 -8.44
C GLN A 297 17.27 5.92 -8.19
N LEU A 298 18.57 5.93 -7.84
CA LEU A 298 19.35 7.15 -7.70
C LEU A 298 19.41 7.93 -9.03
N PHE A 299 19.74 7.26 -10.14
CA PHE A 299 19.81 7.92 -11.44
C PHE A 299 18.45 8.43 -11.93
N SER A 300 17.37 7.66 -11.75
CA SER A 300 16.01 8.10 -12.07
C SER A 300 15.61 9.37 -11.32
N PHE A 301 16.15 9.58 -10.11
CA PHE A 301 15.85 10.76 -9.30
C PHE A 301 16.73 11.97 -9.67
N MET A 302 17.92 11.73 -10.24
CA MET A 302 18.84 12.77 -10.72
C MET A 302 18.48 13.33 -12.10
N GLU A 303 17.62 12.67 -12.87
CA GLU A 303 17.25 13.03 -14.25
C GLU A 303 15.83 13.62 -14.35
N GLN A 304 15.34 14.33 -13.34
CA GLN A 304 13.94 14.79 -13.26
C GLN A 304 13.68 16.20 -13.82
N GLY A 305 14.71 16.94 -14.24
CA GLY A 305 14.57 18.26 -14.87
C GLY A 305 13.96 19.33 -13.95
N GLN A 306 14.29 19.28 -12.66
CA GLN A 306 13.95 20.19 -11.58
C GLN A 306 14.53 21.62 -11.74
N TYR A 307 15.59 21.85 -12.53
CA TYR A 307 16.10 23.19 -12.86
C TYR A 307 16.64 23.33 -14.31
N GLU A 308 16.70 24.55 -14.83
CA GLU A 308 16.98 24.87 -16.26
C GLU A 308 18.29 24.26 -16.81
N ASP A 309 19.29 24.02 -15.96
CA ASP A 309 20.59 23.44 -16.33
C ASP A 309 20.80 21.99 -15.84
N GLU A 310 19.78 21.29 -15.33
CA GLU A 310 19.95 19.92 -14.79
C GLU A 310 20.44 18.92 -15.85
N ALA A 311 20.04 19.10 -17.11
CA ALA A 311 20.55 18.32 -18.24
C ALA A 311 22.07 18.51 -18.48
N ARG A 312 22.67 19.58 -17.95
CA ARG A 312 24.12 19.86 -18.01
C ARG A 312 24.86 19.39 -16.75
N ASP A 313 24.17 19.29 -15.63
CA ASP A 313 24.69 18.79 -14.34
C ASP A 313 24.61 17.25 -14.20
N GLY A 314 24.07 16.57 -15.22
CA GLY A 314 24.11 15.11 -15.32
C GLY A 314 25.53 14.57 -15.12
N LEU A 315 25.68 13.61 -14.20
CA LEU A 315 26.96 12.95 -13.95
C LEU A 315 27.39 12.23 -15.23
N TRP A 316 28.37 12.80 -15.96
CA TRP A 316 29.01 12.09 -17.06
C TRP A 316 29.74 10.89 -16.48
N MET A 317 29.11 9.72 -16.53
CA MET A 317 29.74 8.47 -16.15
C MET A 317 30.51 7.99 -17.37
N PRO A 318 31.86 8.09 -17.40
CA PRO A 318 32.62 7.39 -18.40
C PRO A 318 32.34 5.92 -18.19
N VAL A 319 31.54 5.32 -19.07
CA VAL A 319 31.66 3.89 -19.30
C VAL A 319 33.03 3.72 -19.95
N LYS A 320 34.08 3.68 -19.12
CA LYS A 320 35.31 3.02 -19.50
C LYS A 320 34.89 1.57 -19.66
N PHE A 321 34.47 1.18 -20.87
CA PHE A 321 34.65 -0.19 -21.30
C PHE A 321 36.07 -0.53 -20.86
N ALA A 322 36.22 -1.56 -20.01
CA ALA A 322 37.54 -1.99 -19.60
C ALA A 322 38.36 -2.12 -20.89
N ALA A 323 39.36 -1.25 -21.07
CA ALA A 323 40.23 -1.34 -22.22
C ALA A 323 40.72 -2.79 -22.23
N PRO A 324 40.73 -3.47 -23.39
CA PRO A 324 41.18 -4.85 -23.45
C PRO A 324 42.52 -4.92 -22.71
N ILE A 325 42.59 -5.80 -21.70
CA ILE A 325 43.78 -5.93 -20.86
C ILE A 325 44.94 -6.12 -21.80
N SER A 326 45.88 -5.17 -21.78
CA SER A 326 46.97 -5.21 -22.75
C SER A 326 47.77 -6.50 -22.52
N PRO A 327 48.30 -7.15 -23.57
CA PRO A 327 49.15 -8.33 -23.40
C PRO A 327 50.30 -8.09 -22.42
N ILE A 328 50.81 -6.86 -22.36
CA ILE A 328 51.85 -6.43 -21.42
C ILE A 328 51.35 -6.47 -19.97
N ALA A 329 50.11 -6.03 -19.71
CA ALA A 329 49.52 -6.08 -18.37
C ALA A 329 49.23 -7.52 -17.93
N ILE A 330 48.93 -8.43 -18.86
CA ILE A 330 48.80 -9.86 -18.57
C ILE A 330 50.17 -10.44 -18.21
N ASP A 331 51.21 -10.16 -19.00
CA ASP A 331 52.57 -10.62 -18.72
C ASP A 331 53.12 -10.04 -17.41
N GLU A 332 52.87 -8.77 -17.11
CA GLU A 332 53.28 -8.15 -15.85
C GLU A 332 52.55 -8.77 -14.66
N ALA A 333 51.25 -9.06 -14.78
CA ALA A 333 50.49 -9.72 -13.72
C ALA A 333 50.93 -11.18 -13.49
N VAL A 334 51.21 -11.92 -14.56
CA VAL A 334 51.77 -13.28 -14.49
C VAL A 334 53.14 -13.24 -13.83
N ASN A 335 54.02 -12.35 -14.28
CA ASN A 335 55.35 -12.19 -13.70
C ASN A 335 55.29 -11.76 -12.23
N PHE A 336 54.38 -10.82 -11.88
CA PHE A 336 54.14 -10.43 -10.49
C PHE A 336 53.70 -11.62 -9.65
N LEU A 337 52.75 -12.45 -10.10
CA LEU A 337 52.31 -13.65 -9.39
C LEU A 337 53.43 -14.69 -9.23
N GLU A 338 54.30 -14.83 -10.24
CA GLU A 338 55.42 -15.78 -10.23
C GLU A 338 56.60 -15.31 -9.36
N THR A 339 56.81 -14.00 -9.24
CA THR A 339 57.90 -13.40 -8.44
C THR A 339 57.43 -12.77 -7.13
N TYR A 340 56.15 -12.92 -6.79
CA TYR A 340 55.61 -12.41 -5.52
C TYR A 340 56.19 -13.19 -4.35
N GLU A 341 57.21 -12.62 -3.72
CA GLU A 341 57.61 -13.00 -2.37
C GLU A 341 56.78 -12.17 -1.37
N PRO A 342 55.94 -12.79 -0.54
CA PRO A 342 55.20 -12.06 0.47
C PRO A 342 56.18 -11.40 1.44
N VAL A 343 56.01 -10.09 1.64
CA VAL A 343 56.74 -9.35 2.67
C VAL A 343 56.23 -9.82 4.03
N VAL A 344 56.91 -10.80 4.62
CA VAL A 344 56.65 -11.25 5.98
C VAL A 344 57.36 -10.30 6.95
N MET A 345 56.82 -9.09 7.10
CA MET A 345 57.13 -8.31 8.30
C MET A 345 56.37 -8.97 9.45
N PRO A 346 57.03 -9.40 10.53
CA PRO A 346 56.32 -9.79 11.74
C PRO A 346 55.50 -8.58 12.19
N PHE A 347 54.20 -8.78 12.27
CA PHE A 347 53.25 -7.82 12.81
C PHE A 347 53.50 -7.79 14.32
N ASP A 348 54.24 -6.79 14.80
CA ASP A 348 54.31 -6.48 16.23
C ASP A 348 53.04 -5.70 16.53
N ASP A 349 52.04 -6.39 17.06
CA ASP A 349 50.83 -5.79 17.62
C ASP A 349 51.20 -5.39 19.05
N PRO A 350 51.54 -4.13 19.36
CA PRO A 350 51.59 -3.73 20.76
C PRO A 350 50.16 -3.89 21.26
N GLU A 351 49.95 -4.82 22.20
CA GLU A 351 48.71 -4.87 22.97
C GLU A 351 48.52 -3.49 23.61
N GLU A 352 47.72 -2.62 22.97
CA GLU A 352 47.23 -1.41 23.61
C GLU A 352 46.31 -1.87 24.74
N GLU A 353 46.81 -1.81 25.98
CA GLU A 353 45.98 -1.92 27.16
C GLU A 353 44.91 -0.83 27.11
N VAL A 354 43.70 -1.21 26.73
CA VAL A 354 42.53 -0.34 26.79
C VAL A 354 42.26 -0.04 28.26
N GLU A 355 42.64 1.16 28.73
CA GLU A 355 42.21 1.67 30.03
C GLU A 355 40.70 1.92 29.98
N TYR A 356 39.93 1.06 30.64
CA TYR A 356 38.51 1.26 30.85
C TYR A 356 38.30 2.21 32.03
N GLU A 357 37.91 3.45 31.74
CA GLU A 357 37.34 4.35 32.75
C GLU A 357 35.88 3.97 33.01
N SER A 358 35.59 3.55 34.24
CA SER A 358 34.21 3.34 34.69
C SER A 358 33.64 4.64 35.24
N GLU A 359 32.89 5.38 34.40
CA GLU A 359 32.03 6.46 34.89
C GLU A 359 30.80 5.87 35.58
N HIS A 360 30.59 6.23 36.85
CA HIS A 360 29.37 5.90 37.59
C HIS A 360 28.29 6.95 37.28
N ILE A 361 27.43 6.64 36.32
CA ILE A 361 26.27 7.46 35.96
C ILE A 361 25.10 7.11 36.89
N LEU A 362 24.47 8.12 37.50
CA LEU A 362 23.26 7.93 38.30
C LEU A 362 22.06 7.58 37.39
N GLU A 363 21.16 6.69 37.84
CA GLU A 363 20.00 6.23 37.04
C GLU A 363 19.09 7.37 36.53
N GLN A 364 19.09 8.52 37.22
CA GLN A 364 18.38 9.73 36.80
C GLN A 364 19.06 10.44 35.62
N GLU A 365 20.38 10.46 35.58
CA GLU A 365 21.18 11.03 34.48
C GLU A 365 21.17 10.11 33.26
N LEU A 366 21.03 8.79 33.45
CA LEU A 366 20.92 7.83 32.35
C LEU A 366 19.73 8.12 31.44
N ASN A 367 18.56 8.44 32.02
CA ASN A 367 17.36 8.78 31.25
C ASN A 367 17.50 10.12 30.51
N GLU A 368 18.24 11.06 31.08
CA GLU A 368 18.49 12.36 30.47
C GLU A 368 19.48 12.24 29.31
N ILE A 369 20.58 11.48 29.49
CA ILE A 369 21.58 11.18 28.47
C ILE A 369 20.99 10.31 27.35
N MET A 370 20.17 9.29 27.67
CA MET A 370 19.46 8.49 26.66
C MET A 370 18.44 9.35 25.90
N GLY A 371 17.74 10.25 26.59
CA GLY A 371 16.82 11.21 25.96
C GLY A 371 17.54 12.20 25.04
N GLU A 372 18.70 12.70 25.45
CA GLU A 372 19.56 13.56 24.62
C GLU A 372 20.15 12.81 23.42
N SER A 373 20.57 11.55 23.60
CA SER A 373 21.05 10.71 22.50
C SER A 373 19.94 10.39 21.49
N GLN A 374 18.73 10.07 21.96
CA GLN A 374 17.56 9.87 21.10
C GLN A 374 17.17 11.17 20.37
N TRP A 375 17.30 12.31 21.05
CA TRP A 375 17.06 13.61 20.46
C TRP A 375 18.09 14.00 19.40
N LEU A 376 19.39 13.76 19.66
CA LEU A 376 20.47 13.97 18.70
C LEU A 376 20.31 13.08 17.46
N MET A 377 19.90 11.83 17.66
CA MET A 377 19.57 10.91 16.56
C MET A 377 18.36 11.42 15.75
N THR A 378 17.30 11.89 16.42
CA THR A 378 16.14 12.50 15.77
C THR A 378 16.52 13.76 14.99
N LYS A 379 17.37 14.64 15.55
CA LYS A 379 17.92 15.83 14.86
C LYS A 379 18.75 15.50 13.64
N SER A 380 19.44 14.35 13.65
CA SER A 380 20.22 13.90 12.50
C SER A 380 19.36 13.36 11.35
N MET A 381 18.13 12.93 11.66
CA MET A 381 17.19 12.36 10.69
C MET A 381 16.13 13.35 10.22
N ILE A 382 15.75 14.33 11.05
CA ILE A 382 14.68 15.30 10.82
C ILE A 382 15.23 16.72 11.02
N GLU A 383 15.06 17.58 10.01
CA GLU A 383 15.55 18.97 10.05
C GLU A 383 14.65 19.86 10.93
N THR A 384 14.97 19.95 12.23
CA THR A 384 14.22 20.76 13.21
C THR A 384 14.75 22.19 13.37
N ALA A 385 15.94 22.48 12.84
CA ALA A 385 16.69 23.69 13.15
C ALA A 385 15.97 24.98 12.77
N ALA A 386 15.31 25.02 11.60
CA ALA A 386 14.58 26.20 11.14
C ALA A 386 13.38 26.54 12.03
N ILE A 387 12.66 25.52 12.51
CA ILE A 387 11.49 25.68 13.40
C ILE A 387 11.93 26.04 14.81
N GLU A 388 13.00 25.43 15.30
CA GLU A 388 13.59 25.79 16.59
C GLU A 388 14.08 27.25 16.59
N ALA A 389 14.76 27.70 15.54
CA ALA A 389 15.21 29.09 15.40
C ALA A 389 14.03 30.07 15.32
N PHE A 390 12.99 29.74 14.55
CA PHE A 390 11.78 30.56 14.47
C PHE A 390 11.07 30.69 15.83
N LEU A 391 10.98 29.59 16.58
CA LEU A 391 10.35 29.56 17.91
C LEU A 391 11.25 30.10 19.04
N GLU A 392 12.54 30.29 18.78
CA GLU A 392 13.43 31.06 19.64
C GLU A 392 13.18 32.56 19.52
N GLU A 393 12.80 33.03 18.32
CA GLU A 393 12.43 34.42 18.07
C GLU A 393 10.96 34.71 18.41
N HIS A 394 10.06 33.75 18.19
CA HIS A 394 8.62 33.85 18.43
C HIS A 394 8.15 32.78 19.44
N GLU A 395 7.91 33.16 20.70
CA GLU A 395 7.56 32.21 21.77
C GLU A 395 6.30 31.37 21.48
N ALA A 396 5.35 31.91 20.70
CA ALA A 396 4.15 31.22 20.26
C ALA A 396 3.68 31.76 18.90
N ALA A 397 3.30 30.85 17.99
CA ALA A 397 2.76 31.21 16.68
C ALA A 397 1.76 30.14 16.16
N PRO A 398 0.80 30.53 15.29
CA PRO A 398 -0.06 29.57 14.59
C PRO A 398 0.74 28.59 13.74
N MET A 399 0.27 27.34 13.65
CA MET A 399 0.87 26.25 12.89
C MET A 399 1.15 26.65 11.44
N GLU A 400 0.19 27.30 10.78
CA GLU A 400 0.34 27.76 9.40
C GLU A 400 1.43 28.84 9.25
N GLN A 401 1.55 29.73 10.23
CA GLN A 401 2.59 30.76 10.24
C GLN A 401 3.97 30.14 10.46
N VAL A 402 4.10 29.22 11.43
CA VAL A 402 5.38 28.52 11.69
C VAL A 402 5.83 27.74 10.46
N VAL A 403 4.91 27.03 9.80
CA VAL A 403 5.24 26.27 8.59
C VAL A 403 5.75 27.19 7.48
N ILE A 404 5.07 28.30 7.21
CA ILE A 404 5.38 29.16 6.06
C ILE A 404 6.58 30.08 6.32
N GLU A 405 6.65 30.68 7.51
CA GLU A 405 7.68 31.67 7.84
C GLU A 405 9.00 31.03 8.31
N ALA A 406 8.96 29.83 8.91
CA ALA A 406 10.19 29.10 9.24
C ALA A 406 10.76 28.34 8.04
N THR A 407 9.94 27.99 7.04
CA THR A 407 10.38 27.25 5.85
C THR A 407 10.00 27.96 4.54
N SER A 408 8.95 27.55 3.84
CA SER A 408 8.48 28.21 2.62
C SER A 408 7.00 27.90 2.30
N THR A 409 6.49 28.48 1.22
CA THR A 409 5.14 28.23 0.69
C THR A 409 5.03 26.96 -0.15
N LYS A 410 6.12 26.22 -0.37
CA LYS A 410 6.15 24.98 -1.16
C LYS A 410 5.61 23.79 -0.37
N TRP A 411 4.90 22.89 -1.04
CA TRP A 411 4.31 21.68 -0.43
C TRP A 411 5.35 20.78 0.29
N SER A 412 6.52 20.56 -0.32
CA SER A 412 7.59 19.76 0.27
C SER A 412 8.08 20.31 1.61
N ASP A 413 8.09 21.63 1.75
CA ASP A 413 8.58 22.32 2.96
C ASP A 413 7.52 22.28 4.05
N ALA A 414 6.24 22.33 3.66
CA ALA A 414 5.12 22.14 4.59
C ALA A 414 5.09 20.75 5.22
N VAL A 415 5.31 19.69 4.43
CA VAL A 415 5.38 18.31 4.97
C VAL A 415 6.53 18.19 5.96
N ASN A 416 7.73 18.63 5.59
CA ASN A 416 8.90 18.57 6.47
C ASN A 416 8.70 19.39 7.74
N ALA A 417 8.08 20.56 7.64
CA ALA A 417 7.81 21.40 8.79
C ALA A 417 6.85 20.71 9.77
N VAL A 418 5.79 20.07 9.26
CA VAL A 418 4.84 19.31 10.08
C VAL A 418 5.52 18.09 10.72
N THR A 419 6.38 17.37 9.99
CA THR A 419 7.17 16.25 10.54
C THR A 419 8.14 16.72 11.62
N ALA A 420 8.82 17.84 11.42
CA ALA A 420 9.69 18.45 12.42
C ALA A 420 8.92 18.89 13.67
N ILE A 421 7.73 19.47 13.51
CA ILE A 421 6.84 19.84 14.62
C ILE A 421 6.38 18.58 15.37
N ALA A 422 5.99 17.51 14.66
CA ALA A 422 5.61 16.24 15.27
C ALA A 422 6.78 15.62 16.08
N ALA A 423 8.00 15.67 15.54
CA ALA A 423 9.21 15.21 16.23
C ALA A 423 9.53 16.06 17.48
N LEU A 424 9.35 17.38 17.41
CA LEU A 424 9.52 18.30 18.54
C LEU A 424 8.45 18.09 19.63
N VAL A 425 7.22 17.78 19.23
CA VAL A 425 6.12 17.43 20.15
C VAL A 425 6.36 16.08 20.81
N GLY A 426 6.76 15.06 20.03
CA GLY A 426 7.09 13.72 20.54
C GLY A 426 8.22 13.75 21.58
N ASN A 427 9.22 14.61 21.38
CA ASN A 427 10.33 14.84 22.31
C ASN A 427 10.04 15.91 23.39
N LYS A 428 8.77 16.31 23.55
CA LYS A 428 8.29 17.26 24.58
C LYS A 428 8.96 18.64 24.57
N LYS A 429 9.61 19.05 23.46
CA LYS A 429 10.23 20.38 23.31
C LYS A 429 9.19 21.47 23.01
N ILE A 430 8.07 21.08 22.41
CA ILE A 430 6.98 21.95 21.97
C ILE A 430 5.64 21.35 22.40
N THR A 431 4.65 22.21 22.63
CA THR A 431 3.25 21.83 22.83
C THR A 431 2.34 22.51 21.81
N ILE A 432 1.38 21.73 21.31
CA ILE A 432 0.30 22.22 20.44
C ILE A 432 -0.94 22.42 21.31
N SER A 433 -1.54 23.60 21.23
CA SER A 433 -2.81 23.90 21.90
C SER A 433 -3.85 24.40 20.91
N ASN A 434 -5.10 23.96 21.08
CA ASN A 434 -6.21 24.48 20.31
C ASN A 434 -6.42 25.96 20.65
N PRO A 435 -6.70 26.82 19.67
CA PRO A 435 -6.88 28.25 19.90
C PRO A 435 -8.12 28.52 20.75
N THR A 436 -7.97 29.24 21.86
CA THR A 436 -9.08 29.68 22.73
C THR A 436 -9.82 30.91 22.17
N GLU A 437 -9.23 31.62 21.21
CA GLU A 437 -9.80 32.78 20.50
C GLU A 437 -9.63 32.64 18.98
N LYS A 438 -10.48 33.29 18.18
CA LYS A 438 -10.35 33.33 16.72
C LYS A 438 -9.13 34.16 16.33
N ILE A 439 -8.01 33.49 16.08
CA ILE A 439 -6.78 34.12 15.57
C ILE A 439 -6.96 34.34 14.07
N ASP A 440 -6.79 35.59 13.62
CA ASP A 440 -6.70 35.92 12.20
C ASP A 440 -5.33 35.47 11.68
N ILE A 441 -5.31 34.40 10.89
CA ILE A 441 -4.11 33.93 10.20
C ILE A 441 -3.85 34.88 9.01
N PRO A 442 -2.61 35.38 8.82
CA PRO A 442 -2.27 36.10 7.60
C PRO A 442 -2.55 35.24 6.37
N LYS A 443 -3.19 35.79 5.34
CA LYS A 443 -3.44 35.02 4.10
C LYS A 443 -2.15 34.91 3.30
N TYR A 444 -1.56 33.71 3.29
CA TYR A 444 -0.42 33.40 2.46
C TYR A 444 -0.86 32.77 1.13
N GLU A 445 -0.16 33.11 0.05
CA GLU A 445 -0.30 32.41 -1.24
C GLU A 445 0.55 31.14 -1.19
N ARG A 446 -0.11 29.98 -1.11
CA ARG A 446 0.53 28.67 -0.88
C ARG A 446 0.13 27.65 -1.94
N SER A 447 1.03 26.71 -2.25
CA SER A 447 0.79 25.66 -3.24
C SER A 447 0.10 24.41 -2.65
N TRP A 448 -0.44 24.50 -1.44
CA TRP A 448 -0.93 23.38 -0.65
C TRP A 448 -2.06 23.82 0.28
N GLU A 449 -2.90 22.88 0.73
CA GLU A 449 -4.00 23.14 1.66
C GLU A 449 -4.01 22.10 2.79
N TRP A 450 -4.44 22.52 3.98
CA TRP A 450 -4.66 21.59 5.10
C TRP A 450 -5.87 20.69 4.81
N MET A 451 -5.77 19.41 5.17
CA MET A 451 -6.91 18.47 5.06
C MET A 451 -8.10 18.93 5.89
N ASN A 452 -7.86 19.44 7.12
CA ASN A 452 -8.86 20.17 7.89
C ASN A 452 -8.44 21.64 8.01
N SER A 453 -9.35 22.57 7.69
CA SER A 453 -9.10 24.01 7.75
C SER A 453 -8.75 24.55 9.14
N ASP A 454 -8.99 23.76 10.18
CA ASP A 454 -8.73 24.13 11.57
C ASP A 454 -7.32 23.71 12.05
N ASP A 455 -6.65 22.79 11.36
CA ASP A 455 -5.33 22.30 11.75
C ASP A 455 -4.26 23.41 11.65
N GLY A 456 -4.40 24.31 10.66
CA GLY A 456 -3.53 25.49 10.51
C GLY A 456 -3.67 26.54 11.61
N LYS A 457 -4.75 26.50 12.40
CA LYS A 457 -5.03 27.46 13.49
C LYS A 457 -4.45 27.03 14.83
N ASN A 458 -3.93 25.82 14.93
CA ASN A 458 -3.35 25.31 16.16
C ASN A 458 -2.13 26.14 16.57
N ILE A 459 -2.04 26.50 17.85
CA ILE A 459 -0.94 27.33 18.35
C ILE A 459 0.21 26.42 18.78
N ILE A 460 1.38 26.69 18.24
CA ILE A 460 2.63 26.04 18.61
C ILE A 460 3.35 26.90 19.63
N ARG A 461 3.74 26.33 20.77
CA ARG A 461 4.47 27.02 21.84
C ARG A 461 5.64 26.19 22.36
N LYS A 462 6.77 26.86 22.64
CA LYS A 462 7.93 26.24 23.32
C LYS A 462 7.58 25.85 24.76
N ARG A 463 7.95 24.64 25.19
CA ARG A 463 7.75 24.19 26.58
C ARG A 463 8.89 24.73 27.45
N ASN A 464 8.59 25.62 28.41
CA ASN A 464 9.59 26.11 29.36
C ASN A 464 9.84 25.08 30.46
N ALA A 465 11.05 24.52 30.52
CA ALA A 465 11.46 23.51 31.50
C ALA A 465 11.68 24.04 32.94
N ARG A 466 11.09 25.17 33.33
CA ARG A 466 11.18 25.73 34.68
C ARG A 466 9.86 26.38 35.11
N ARG A 467 8.89 25.56 35.53
CA ARG A 467 7.80 25.90 36.48
C ARG A 467 6.81 24.74 36.68
N GLU A 468 7.30 23.58 37.10
CA GLU A 468 6.46 22.55 37.73
C GLU A 468 7.19 22.00 38.97
N GLN A 469 7.54 22.92 39.87
CA GLN A 469 7.85 22.63 41.29
C GLN A 469 7.25 23.76 42.12
N SER A 470 5.92 23.78 42.19
CA SER A 470 5.16 24.46 43.25
C SER A 470 3.68 24.08 43.10
N GLU A 471 3.37 22.86 43.50
CA GLU A 471 2.26 22.57 44.42
C GLU A 471 2.77 21.62 45.51
#